data_AF-A0A925VWA6-F1
#
_entry.id   AF-A0A925VWA6-F1
#
_cell.length_a   1.000
_cell.length_b   1.000
_cell.length_c   1.000
_cell.angle_alpha   90.00
_cell.angle_beta   90.00
_cell.angle_gamma   90.00
#
_symmetry.space_group_name_H-M   'P 1'
#
loop_
_entity.id
_entity.type
_entity.pdbx_description
1 polymer ?
#
loop_
_entity_poly.entity_id
_entity_poly.type
_entity_poly.pdbx_seq_one_letter_code
_entity_poly.pdbx_strand_id
1 'polypeptide(L)'
;PAQALATAVDVRILRLAGKKEEANAAGGAALARLAQPDCYGAEFALCYELGRLNAGQGPTHRDAAPGYFLRAIQSPVRDPGTLASVYYRLAQLAHAKGDRPLFAWAKANALTADALNDNASGMAKLLEAYQ
;
A
#
# COMPACT_ATOMS: atom_id res chain seq x y z
N PRO A 1 -13.27 14.37 2.09
CA PRO A 1 -11.79 14.27 2.02
C PRO A 1 -11.11 14.08 3.38
N ALA A 2 -11.22 15.04 4.32
CA ALA A 2 -10.66 14.90 5.68
C ALA A 2 -11.21 13.65 6.42
N GLN A 3 -12.51 13.37 6.26
CA GLN A 3 -13.15 12.17 6.79
C GLN A 3 -12.49 10.88 6.27
N ALA A 4 -12.13 10.81 4.98
CA ALA A 4 -11.56 9.61 4.37
C ALA A 4 -10.10 9.37 4.81
N LEU A 5 -9.34 10.45 5.04
CA LEU A 5 -8.01 10.36 5.63
C LEU A 5 -8.09 9.87 7.10
N ALA A 6 -9.06 10.36 7.87
CA ALA A 6 -9.34 9.83 9.21
C ALA A 6 -9.72 8.34 9.15
N THR A 7 -10.53 7.93 8.16
CA THR A 7 -10.86 6.52 7.98
C THR A 7 -9.63 5.66 7.64
N ALA A 8 -8.60 6.18 6.96
CA ALA A 8 -7.36 5.42 6.78
C ALA A 8 -6.67 5.10 8.11
N VAL A 9 -6.72 6.02 9.08
CA VAL A 9 -6.24 5.80 10.46
C VAL A 9 -7.10 4.75 11.16
N ASP A 10 -8.42 4.82 11.04
CA ASP A 10 -9.33 3.83 11.64
C ASP A 10 -9.09 2.43 11.06
N VAL A 11 -8.94 2.31 9.73
CA VAL A 11 -8.61 1.05 9.05
C VAL A 11 -7.28 0.50 9.58
N ARG A 12 -6.26 1.35 9.77
CA ARG A 12 -4.99 0.94 10.38
C ARG A 12 -5.19 0.42 11.80
N ILE A 13 -5.97 1.11 12.63
CA ILE A 13 -6.26 0.68 14.01
C ILE A 13 -6.96 -0.67 14.02
N LEU A 14 -8.03 -0.83 13.22
CA LEU A 14 -8.78 -2.09 13.10
C LEU A 14 -7.89 -3.23 12.60
N ARG A 15 -7.03 -2.98 11.60
CA ARG A 15 -6.06 -3.95 11.09
C ARG A 15 -5.09 -4.41 12.18
N LEU A 16 -4.55 -3.48 12.98
CA LEU A 16 -3.63 -3.79 14.08
C LEU A 16 -4.34 -4.53 15.22
N ALA A 17 -5.62 -4.27 15.44
CA ALA A 17 -6.46 -4.99 16.40
C ALA A 17 -6.94 -6.38 15.91
N GLY A 18 -6.55 -6.82 14.70
CA GLY A 18 -6.96 -8.09 14.13
C GLY A 18 -8.41 -8.12 13.61
N LYS A 19 -9.12 -6.97 13.64
CA LYS A 19 -10.50 -6.79 13.18
C LYS A 19 -10.56 -6.65 11.65
N LYS A 20 -10.14 -7.70 10.95
CA LYS A 20 -9.88 -7.68 9.51
C LYS A 20 -11.12 -7.37 8.67
N GLU A 21 -12.26 -7.97 9.00
CA GLU A 21 -13.53 -7.72 8.28
C GLU A 21 -14.03 -6.29 8.47
N GLU A 22 -14.00 -5.78 9.72
CA GLU A 22 -14.37 -4.38 10.02
C GLU A 22 -13.45 -3.41 9.25
N ALA A 23 -12.14 -3.69 9.22
CA ALA A 23 -11.17 -2.87 8.48
C ALA A 23 -11.42 -2.87 6.97
N ASN A 24 -11.71 -4.04 6.38
CA ASN A 24 -12.03 -4.17 4.96
C ASN A 24 -13.33 -3.42 4.62
N ALA A 25 -14.38 -3.58 5.44
CA ALA A 25 -15.67 -2.92 5.24
C ALA A 25 -15.54 -1.39 5.35
N ALA A 26 -14.86 -0.89 6.38
CA ALA A 26 -14.65 0.54 6.58
C ALA A 26 -13.84 1.16 5.44
N GLY A 27 -12.71 0.54 5.07
CA GLY A 27 -11.85 1.04 4.01
C GLY A 27 -12.50 0.98 2.62
N GLY A 28 -13.19 -0.12 2.31
CA GLY A 28 -13.93 -0.26 1.05
C GLY A 28 -15.05 0.76 0.91
N ALA A 29 -15.83 0.97 1.98
CA ALA A 29 -16.90 1.97 1.99
C ALA A 29 -16.37 3.41 1.88
N ALA A 30 -15.20 3.69 2.48
CA ALA A 30 -14.55 4.99 2.35
C ALA A 30 -14.05 5.24 0.92
N LEU A 31 -13.42 4.24 0.28
CA LEU A 31 -12.99 4.32 -1.12
C LEU A 31 -14.17 4.52 -2.07
N ALA A 32 -15.30 3.84 -1.83
CA ALA A 32 -16.50 3.96 -2.67
C ALA A 32 -17.16 5.35 -2.60
N ARG A 33 -16.98 6.07 -1.47
CA ARG A 33 -17.53 7.42 -1.26
C ARG A 33 -16.50 8.52 -1.47
N LEU A 34 -15.27 8.18 -1.88
CA LEU A 34 -14.21 9.16 -2.02
C LEU A 34 -14.52 10.07 -3.21
N ALA A 35 -14.66 11.36 -2.93
CA ALA A 35 -14.81 12.37 -3.96
C ALA A 35 -13.54 12.46 -4.80
N GLN A 36 -13.71 12.59 -6.12
CA GLN A 36 -12.63 12.73 -7.09
C GLN A 36 -12.64 14.15 -7.68
N PRO A 37 -11.48 14.78 -7.91
CA PRO A 37 -10.13 14.27 -7.61
C PRO A 37 -9.81 14.32 -6.11
N ASP A 38 -9.11 13.30 -5.61
CA ASP A 38 -8.61 13.30 -4.23
C ASP A 38 -7.38 14.21 -4.07
N CYS A 39 -7.60 15.44 -3.63
CA CYS A 39 -6.54 16.42 -3.37
C CYS A 39 -5.88 16.30 -2.00
N TYR A 40 -6.26 15.30 -1.17
CA TYR A 40 -5.75 15.15 0.19
C TYR A 40 -4.97 13.84 0.42
N GLY A 41 -4.88 12.96 -0.59
CA GLY A 41 -4.14 11.70 -0.49
C GLY A 41 -4.83 10.62 0.35
N ALA A 42 -6.14 10.76 0.57
CA ALA A 42 -6.95 9.75 1.24
C ALA A 42 -7.01 8.43 0.45
N GLU A 43 -7.07 8.49 -0.89
CA GLU A 43 -7.02 7.30 -1.75
C GLU A 43 -5.73 6.53 -1.54
N PHE A 44 -4.60 7.26 -1.59
CA PHE A 44 -3.28 6.68 -1.35
C PHE A 44 -3.20 5.99 0.00
N ALA A 45 -3.62 6.67 1.08
CA ALA A 45 -3.56 6.14 2.43
C ALA A 45 -4.49 4.92 2.64
N LEU A 46 -5.73 5.00 2.15
CA LEU A 46 -6.70 3.90 2.24
C LEU A 46 -6.22 2.67 1.46
N CYS A 47 -5.76 2.87 0.22
CA CYS A 47 -5.24 1.79 -0.60
C CYS A 47 -3.99 1.16 0.00
N TYR A 48 -3.08 1.94 0.61
CA TYR A 48 -1.94 1.37 1.31
C TYR A 48 -2.36 0.47 2.48
N GLU A 49 -3.29 0.92 3.33
CA GLU A 49 -3.74 0.15 4.48
C GLU A 49 -4.56 -1.10 4.07
N LEU A 50 -5.41 -0.99 3.05
CA LEU A 50 -6.15 -2.14 2.50
C LEU A 50 -5.22 -3.15 1.82
N GLY A 51 -4.18 -2.69 1.09
CA GLY A 51 -3.18 -3.57 0.51
C GLY A 51 -2.44 -4.37 1.58
N ARG A 52 -2.03 -3.71 2.68
CA ARG A 52 -1.40 -4.38 3.82
C ARG A 52 -2.34 -5.35 4.53
N LEU A 53 -3.59 -4.95 4.71
CA LEU A 53 -4.62 -5.77 5.33
C LEU A 53 -4.84 -7.06 4.54
N ASN A 54 -4.95 -6.96 3.22
CA ASN A 54 -5.22 -8.09 2.33
C ASN A 54 -3.98 -8.97 2.10
N ALA A 55 -2.78 -8.39 2.10
CA ALA A 55 -1.52 -9.15 2.00
C ALA A 55 -1.28 -10.10 3.21
N GLY A 56 -1.80 -9.74 4.40
CA GLY A 56 -1.69 -10.53 5.63
C GLY A 56 -2.86 -11.49 5.88
N GLN A 57 -3.66 -11.78 4.86
CA GLN A 57 -4.84 -12.65 4.94
C GLN A 57 -4.66 -13.93 4.12
N GLY A 58 -5.71 -14.76 4.06
CA GLY A 58 -5.72 -15.99 3.28
C GLY A 58 -5.49 -15.77 1.78
N PRO A 59 -5.31 -16.85 1.00
CA PRO A 59 -4.89 -16.78 -0.41
C PRO A 59 -5.70 -15.80 -1.26
N THR A 60 -7.04 -15.85 -1.16
CA THR A 60 -7.95 -14.99 -1.94
C THR A 60 -7.71 -13.50 -1.71
N HIS A 61 -7.49 -13.08 -0.46
CA HIS A 61 -7.21 -11.69 -0.13
C HIS A 61 -5.81 -11.28 -0.56
N ARG A 62 -4.84 -12.18 -0.40
CA ARG A 62 -3.46 -11.94 -0.85
C ARG A 62 -3.38 -11.66 -2.34
N ASP A 63 -4.28 -12.25 -3.14
CA ASP A 63 -4.35 -12.01 -4.57
C ASP A 63 -4.90 -10.63 -4.96
N ALA A 64 -5.75 -10.04 -4.13
CA ALA A 64 -6.26 -8.68 -4.32
C ALA A 64 -5.26 -7.59 -3.88
N ALA A 65 -4.32 -7.91 -2.98
CA ALA A 65 -3.40 -6.94 -2.39
C ALA A 65 -2.57 -6.13 -3.40
N PRO A 66 -2.01 -6.71 -4.49
CA PRO A 66 -1.30 -5.94 -5.51
C PRO A 66 -2.17 -4.83 -6.15
N GLY A 67 -3.46 -5.08 -6.35
CA GLY A 67 -4.38 -4.11 -6.94
C GLY A 67 -4.51 -2.84 -6.10
N TYR A 68 -4.55 -2.98 -4.77
CA TYR A 68 -4.56 -1.84 -3.86
C TYR A 68 -3.25 -1.06 -3.91
N PHE A 69 -2.09 -1.72 -3.90
CA PHE A 69 -0.81 -1.02 -3.99
C PHE A 69 -0.62 -0.30 -5.33
N LEU A 70 -1.02 -0.92 -6.44
CA LEU A 70 -1.01 -0.29 -7.77
C LEU A 70 -1.93 0.94 -7.80
N ARG A 71 -3.13 0.84 -7.22
CA ARG A 71 -4.05 1.98 -7.12
C ARG A 71 -3.48 3.12 -6.28
N ALA A 72 -2.78 2.83 -5.18
CA ALA A 72 -2.07 3.84 -4.38
C ALA A 72 -0.97 4.54 -5.21
N ILE A 73 -0.18 3.78 -5.98
CA ILE A 73 0.89 4.33 -6.84
C ILE A 73 0.32 5.29 -7.91
N GLN A 74 -0.90 5.02 -8.38
CA GLN A 74 -1.62 5.83 -9.36
C GLN A 74 -2.35 7.03 -8.76
N SER A 75 -2.46 7.13 -7.42
CA SER A 75 -3.12 8.28 -6.78
C SER A 75 -2.39 9.59 -7.10
N PRO A 76 -3.11 10.70 -7.33
CA PRO A 76 -2.52 11.98 -7.69
C PRO A 76 -1.71 12.58 -6.54
N VAL A 77 -2.20 12.43 -5.31
CA VAL A 77 -1.52 12.85 -4.09
C VAL A 77 -0.98 11.61 -3.38
N ARG A 78 0.34 11.57 -3.17
CA ARG A 78 1.07 10.43 -2.61
C ARG A 78 1.98 10.94 -1.50
N ASP A 79 1.97 10.28 -0.35
CA ASP A 79 2.91 10.58 0.73
C ASP A 79 4.30 10.02 0.39
N PRO A 80 5.33 10.87 0.19
CA PRO A 80 6.68 10.42 -0.13
C PRO A 80 7.25 9.48 0.93
N GLY A 81 6.93 9.71 2.21
CA GLY A 81 7.42 8.89 3.32
C GLY A 81 6.88 7.46 3.31
N THR A 82 5.73 7.24 2.68
CA THR A 82 5.09 5.92 2.57
C THR A 82 5.28 5.28 1.19
N LEU A 83 5.56 6.06 0.14
CA LEU A 83 5.62 5.58 -1.24
C LEU A 83 6.66 4.46 -1.46
N ALA A 84 7.84 4.59 -0.85
CA ALA A 84 8.87 3.54 -0.87
C ALA A 84 8.35 2.21 -0.30
N SER A 85 7.61 2.27 0.80
CA SER A 85 6.98 1.11 1.42
C SER A 85 5.89 0.48 0.55
N VAL A 86 5.13 1.29 -0.20
CA VAL A 86 4.11 0.77 -1.14
C VAL A 86 4.76 -0.10 -2.22
N TYR A 87 5.81 0.42 -2.86
CA TYR A 87 6.56 -0.33 -3.88
C TYR A 87 7.23 -1.57 -3.31
N TYR A 88 7.82 -1.48 -2.12
CA TYR A 88 8.43 -2.63 -1.46
C TYR A 88 7.42 -3.76 -1.22
N ARG A 89 6.23 -3.45 -0.69
CA ARG A 89 5.18 -4.45 -0.46
C ARG A 89 4.73 -5.11 -1.76
N LEU A 90 4.62 -4.34 -2.84
CA LEU A 90 4.30 -4.87 -4.15
C LEU A 90 5.41 -5.80 -4.67
N ALA A 91 6.68 -5.45 -4.47
CA ALA A 91 7.82 -6.31 -4.80
C ALA A 91 7.78 -7.63 -4.01
N GLN A 92 7.51 -7.59 -2.70
CA GLN A 92 7.38 -8.81 -1.88
C GLN A 92 6.29 -9.75 -2.42
N LEU A 93 5.14 -9.19 -2.81
CA LEU A 93 4.03 -9.97 -3.36
C LEU A 93 4.36 -10.54 -4.75
N ALA A 94 4.98 -9.74 -5.62
CA ALA A 94 5.40 -10.16 -6.94
C ALA A 94 6.44 -11.29 -6.87
N HIS A 95 7.44 -11.15 -5.99
CA HIS A 95 8.44 -12.18 -5.74
C HIS A 95 7.78 -13.49 -5.27
N ALA A 96 6.88 -13.42 -4.28
CA ALA A 96 6.16 -14.58 -3.77
C ALA A 96 5.30 -15.30 -4.83
N LYS A 97 4.88 -14.59 -5.88
CA LYS A 97 4.13 -15.13 -7.02
C LYS A 97 5.00 -15.56 -8.20
N GLY A 98 6.32 -15.35 -8.13
CA GLY A 98 7.22 -15.58 -9.25
C GLY A 98 7.08 -14.58 -10.41
N ASP A 99 6.38 -13.46 -10.20
CA ASP A 99 6.23 -12.39 -11.20
C ASP A 99 7.50 -11.53 -11.24
N ARG A 100 8.49 -12.01 -12.02
CA ARG A 100 9.80 -11.37 -12.13
C ARG A 100 9.73 -9.95 -12.72
N PRO A 101 8.95 -9.67 -13.78
CA PRO A 101 8.84 -8.32 -14.31
C PRO A 101 8.30 -7.33 -13.27
N LEU A 102 7.20 -7.67 -12.59
CA LEU A 102 6.61 -6.79 -11.57
C LEU A 102 7.55 -6.62 -10.37
N PHE A 103 8.24 -7.69 -9.97
CA PHE A 103 9.23 -7.62 -8.89
C PHE A 103 10.37 -6.64 -9.24
N ALA A 104 10.97 -6.75 -10.43
CA ALA A 104 12.06 -5.89 -10.84
C ALA A 104 11.64 -4.41 -10.91
N TRP A 105 10.47 -4.15 -11.50
CA TRP A 105 9.91 -2.80 -11.57
C TRP A 105 9.62 -2.21 -10.19
N ALA A 106 8.94 -2.96 -9.31
CA ALA A 106 8.60 -2.49 -7.97
C ALA A 106 9.85 -2.30 -7.10
N LYS A 107 10.83 -3.21 -7.19
CA LYS A 107 12.13 -3.10 -6.50
C LYS A 107 12.86 -1.81 -6.90
N ALA A 108 12.97 -1.53 -8.20
CA ALA A 108 13.65 -0.32 -8.67
C ALA A 108 12.96 0.95 -8.15
N ASN A 109 11.62 1.01 -8.25
CA ASN A 109 10.86 2.16 -7.78
C ASN A 109 10.89 2.34 -6.25
N ALA A 110 10.95 1.24 -5.48
CA ALA A 110 11.12 1.31 -4.03
C ALA A 110 12.44 1.99 -3.66
N LEU A 111 13.54 1.61 -4.32
CA LEU A 111 14.86 2.21 -4.11
C LEU A 111 14.90 3.67 -4.53
N THR A 112 14.32 4.01 -5.69
CA THR A 112 14.24 5.40 -6.16
C THR A 112 13.41 6.27 -5.21
N ALA A 113 12.24 5.79 -4.78
CA ALA A 113 11.39 6.53 -3.85
C ALA A 113 12.05 6.73 -2.48
N ASP A 114 12.78 5.72 -1.99
CA ASP A 114 13.52 5.84 -0.73
C ASP A 114 14.68 6.83 -0.84
N ALA A 115 15.43 6.79 -1.95
CA ALA A 115 16.52 7.73 -2.21
C ALA A 115 16.03 9.19 -2.30
N LEU A 116 14.85 9.42 -2.89
CA LEU A 116 14.20 10.73 -2.91
C LEU A 116 13.68 11.19 -1.54
N ASN A 117 13.64 10.28 -0.56
CA ASN A 117 13.22 10.52 0.82
C ASN A 117 14.37 10.23 1.80
N ASP A 118 15.59 10.61 1.42
CA ASP A 118 16.82 10.52 2.23
C ASP A 118 17.13 9.11 2.78
N ASN A 119 16.67 8.07 2.09
CA ASN A 119 16.77 6.67 2.49
C ASN A 119 16.11 6.35 3.85
N ALA A 120 15.12 7.15 4.25
CA ALA A 120 14.50 7.04 5.58
C ALA A 120 13.82 5.69 5.85
N SER A 121 13.45 4.94 4.80
CA SER A 121 12.79 3.65 4.92
C SER A 121 13.75 2.45 4.80
N GLY A 122 15.02 2.67 4.46
CA GLY A 122 16.06 1.63 4.42
C GLY A 122 15.80 0.53 3.38
N MET A 123 15.21 0.88 2.23
CA MET A 123 14.75 -0.08 1.21
C MET A 123 15.87 -0.94 0.64
N ALA A 124 17.08 -0.41 0.51
CA ALA A 124 18.25 -1.17 0.05
C ALA A 124 18.45 -2.44 0.89
N LYS A 125 18.52 -2.29 2.22
CA LYS A 125 18.70 -3.39 3.16
C LYS A 125 17.51 -4.36 3.15
N LEU A 126 16.28 -3.86 3.02
CA LEU A 126 15.09 -4.71 2.99
C LEU A 126 15.03 -5.57 1.70
N LEU A 127 15.52 -5.05 0.59
CA LEU A 127 15.48 -5.72 -0.73
C LEU A 127 16.65 -6.66 -0.97
N GLU A 128 17.69 -6.64 -0.14
CA GLU A 128 18.78 -7.62 -0.13
C GLU A 128 18.27 -9.04 0.17
N ALA A 129 17.20 -9.17 0.96
CA ALA A 129 16.59 -10.46 1.31
C ALA A 129 15.94 -11.20 0.12
N TYR A 130 15.91 -10.59 -1.06
CA TYR A 130 15.29 -11.10 -2.28
C TYR A 130 16.30 -11.23 -3.44
N GLN A 131 17.60 -11.22 -3.16
CA GLN A 131 18.66 -11.50 -4.13
C GLN A 131 18.89 -12.99 -4.31
#